data_AF-A0A1G4PCS1-F1
#
_entry.id   AF-A0A1G4PCS1-F1
#
_cell.length_a   1.000
_cell.length_b   1.000
_cell.length_c   1.000
_cell.angle_alpha   90.00
_cell.angle_beta   90.00
_cell.angle_gamma   90.00
#
_symmetry.space_group_name_H-M   'P 1'
#
loop_
_entity.id
_entity.type
_entity.pdbx_description
1 polymer ?
#
loop_
_entity_poly.entity_id
_entity_poly.type
_entity_poly.pdbx_seq_one_letter_code
_entity_poly.pdbx_strand_id
1 'polypeptide(L)'
;MRSGLLIAFFCTAAALYLAWGQIAAYQERERIQTVDAAQRRTRLAELSADGCNGAVSSLSAMEHRILKAGGIEIPKALANDITLCLEENIMSGRSRLQMERTHLIRLFPREASILPHE
;
A
#
# COMPACT_ATOMS: atom_id res chain seq x y z
N MET A 1 -59.46 -6.54 -6.25
CA MET A 1 -58.37 -6.53 -7.26
C MET A 1 -57.41 -5.34 -7.13
N ARG A 2 -57.88 -4.15 -6.73
CA ARG A 2 -57.07 -2.91 -6.67
C ARG A 2 -55.95 -2.89 -5.60
N SER A 3 -56.13 -3.54 -4.45
CA SER A 3 -55.07 -3.62 -3.40
C SER A 3 -53.88 -4.50 -3.78
N GLY A 4 -54.08 -5.57 -4.56
CA GLY A 4 -52.98 -6.44 -5.00
C GLY A 4 -52.01 -5.75 -5.95
N LEU A 5 -52.53 -4.85 -6.78
CA LEU A 5 -51.75 -4.02 -7.71
C LEU A 5 -50.88 -2.99 -6.97
N LEU A 6 -51.38 -2.41 -5.88
CA LEU A 6 -50.61 -1.49 -5.03
C LEU A 6 -49.49 -2.22 -4.29
N ILE A 7 -49.78 -3.41 -3.72
CA ILE A 7 -48.76 -4.19 -3.00
C ILE A 7 -47.65 -4.62 -3.96
N ALA A 8 -47.99 -5.10 -5.16
CA ALA A 8 -47.00 -5.45 -6.18
C ALA A 8 -46.12 -4.25 -6.56
N PHE A 9 -46.71 -3.06 -6.71
CA PHE A 9 -45.98 -1.82 -7.01
C PHE A 9 -45.01 -1.41 -5.89
N PHE A 10 -45.43 -1.50 -4.62
CA PHE A 10 -44.53 -1.20 -3.50
C PHE A 10 -43.39 -2.22 -3.39
N CYS A 11 -43.66 -3.50 -3.61
CA CYS A 11 -42.63 -4.54 -3.60
C CYS A 11 -41.59 -4.34 -4.72
N THR A 12 -42.01 -4.02 -5.94
CA THR A 12 -41.07 -3.77 -7.04
C THR A 12 -40.29 -2.47 -6.83
N ALA A 13 -40.92 -1.41 -6.34
CA ALA A 13 -40.24 -0.16 -6.00
C ALA A 13 -39.20 -0.36 -4.88
N ALA A 14 -39.53 -1.11 -3.83
CA ALA A 14 -38.59 -1.44 -2.76
C ALA A 14 -37.42 -2.29 -3.27
N ALA A 15 -37.68 -3.29 -4.11
CA ALA A 15 -36.64 -4.12 -4.71
C ALA A 15 -35.70 -3.30 -5.61
N LEU A 16 -36.24 -2.38 -6.42
CA LEU A 16 -35.43 -1.45 -7.23
C LEU A 16 -34.57 -0.54 -6.35
N TYR A 17 -35.15 0.02 -5.28
CA TYR A 17 -34.43 0.91 -4.38
C TYR A 17 -33.26 0.19 -3.68
N LEU A 18 -33.49 -1.03 -3.20
CA LEU A 18 -32.46 -1.86 -2.60
C LEU A 18 -31.38 -2.26 -3.63
N ALA A 19 -31.77 -2.63 -4.84
CA ALA A 19 -30.83 -2.95 -5.91
C ALA A 19 -29.94 -1.75 -6.27
N TRP A 20 -30.52 -0.55 -6.37
CA TRP A 20 -29.75 0.68 -6.58
C TRP A 20 -28.77 0.98 -5.44
N GLY A 21 -29.19 0.82 -4.18
CA GLY A 21 -28.31 1.01 -3.03
C GLY A 21 -27.10 0.07 -3.06
N GLN A 22 -27.29 -1.19 -3.45
CA GLN A 22 -26.20 -2.15 -3.60
C GLN A 22 -25.27 -1.74 -4.75
N ILE A 23 -25.81 -1.41 -5.93
CA ILE A 23 -25.01 -1.00 -7.10
C ILE A 23 -24.17 0.23 -6.79
N ALA A 24 -24.75 1.24 -6.13
CA ALA A 24 -24.03 2.44 -5.72
C ALA A 24 -22.90 2.11 -4.72
N ALA A 25 -23.16 1.23 -3.75
CA ALA A 25 -22.13 0.78 -2.81
C ALA A 25 -21.01 -0.03 -3.49
N TYR A 26 -21.34 -0.84 -4.50
CA TYR A 26 -20.37 -1.56 -5.32
C TYR A 26 -19.51 -0.61 -6.14
N GLN A 27 -20.13 0.35 -6.84
CA GLN A 27 -19.42 1.36 -7.62
C GLN A 27 -18.49 2.22 -6.76
N GLU A 28 -18.93 2.60 -5.56
CA GLU A 28 -18.08 3.38 -4.65
C GLU A 28 -16.89 2.55 -4.15
N ARG A 29 -17.09 1.26 -3.86
CA ARG A 29 -15.99 0.34 -3.50
C ARG A 29 -15.00 0.15 -4.65
N GLU A 30 -15.48 -0.04 -5.87
CA GLU A 30 -14.62 -0.15 -7.06
C GLU A 30 -13.87 1.15 -7.34
N ARG A 31 -14.51 2.31 -7.14
CA ARG A 31 -13.86 3.61 -7.28
C ARG A 31 -12.75 3.81 -6.25
N ILE A 32 -13.00 3.48 -4.99
CA ILE A 32 -11.96 3.56 -3.94
C ILE A 32 -10.79 2.62 -4.28
N GLN A 33 -11.07 1.38 -4.68
CA GLN A 33 -10.03 0.42 -5.06
C GLN A 33 -9.20 0.87 -6.27
N THR A 34 -9.84 1.47 -7.27
CA THR A 34 -9.14 1.94 -8.48
C THR A 34 -8.31 3.19 -8.20
N VAL A 35 -8.79 4.10 -7.34
CA VAL A 35 -8.02 5.26 -6.89
C VAL A 35 -6.82 4.82 -6.04
N ASP A 36 -7.01 3.89 -5.10
CA ASP A 36 -5.90 3.33 -4.30
C ASP A 36 -4.87 2.60 -5.18
N ALA A 37 -5.32 1.84 -6.17
CA ALA A 37 -4.43 1.18 -7.13
C ALA A 37 -3.67 2.18 -8.00
N ALA A 38 -4.32 3.25 -8.46
CA ALA A 38 -3.68 4.31 -9.23
C ALA A 38 -2.64 5.05 -8.38
N GLN A 39 -2.98 5.40 -7.14
CA GLN A 39 -2.07 6.04 -6.19
C GLN A 39 -0.87 5.15 -5.85
N ARG A 40 -1.08 3.83 -5.72
CA ARG A 40 0.00 2.87 -5.54
C ARG A 40 0.93 2.83 -6.75
N ARG A 41 0.40 2.88 -7.97
CA ARG A 41 1.19 2.91 -9.21
C ARG A 41 1.98 4.20 -9.36
N THR A 42 1.41 5.36 -9.04
CA THR A 42 2.15 6.63 -9.08
C THR A 42 3.26 6.65 -8.04
N ARG A 43 2.99 6.15 -6.83
CA ARG A 43 4.02 5.98 -5.78
C ARG A 43 5.15 5.04 -6.23
N LEU A 44 4.84 3.90 -6.83
CA LEU A 44 5.82 2.99 -7.41
C LEU A 44 6.66 3.67 -8.50
N ALA A 45 6.04 4.48 -9.35
CA ALA A 45 6.74 5.22 -10.39
C ALA A 45 7.69 6.27 -9.79
N GLU A 46 7.28 6.99 -8.74
CA GLU A 46 8.14 7.92 -8.00
C GLU A 46 9.32 7.20 -7.33
N LEU A 47 9.05 6.09 -6.63
CA LEU A 47 10.06 5.28 -5.94
C LEU A 47 11.06 4.67 -6.92
N SER A 48 10.60 4.19 -8.08
CA SER A 48 11.48 3.62 -9.11
C SER A 48 12.30 4.69 -9.83
N ALA A 49 11.73 5.88 -10.07
CA ALA A 49 12.46 7.01 -10.64
C ALA A 49 13.57 7.51 -9.71
N ASP A 50 13.34 7.53 -8.39
CA ASP A 50 14.33 7.91 -7.38
C ASP A 50 15.23 6.73 -6.96
N GLY A 51 14.99 5.52 -7.49
CA GLY A 51 15.70 4.30 -7.10
C GLY A 51 15.64 4.03 -5.59
N CYS A 52 14.56 4.48 -4.95
CA CYS A 52 14.29 4.40 -3.52
C CYS A 52 15.29 5.13 -2.61
N ASN A 53 16.07 6.05 -3.18
CA ASN A 53 17.11 6.77 -2.47
C ASN A 53 16.53 7.71 -1.38
N GLY A 54 15.43 8.42 -1.64
CA GLY A 54 14.78 9.28 -0.66
C GLY A 54 14.22 8.53 0.55
N ALA A 55 13.63 7.35 0.32
CA ALA A 55 13.12 6.49 1.39
C ALA A 55 14.26 5.90 2.24
N VAL A 56 15.30 5.37 1.59
CA VAL A 56 16.49 4.84 2.29
C VAL A 56 17.26 5.93 3.03
N SER A 57 17.40 7.12 2.44
CA SER A 57 18.03 8.27 3.09
C SER A 57 17.26 8.68 4.34
N SER A 58 15.93 8.78 4.25
CA SER A 58 15.07 9.09 5.40
C SER A 58 15.17 8.04 6.50
N LEU A 59 15.24 6.76 6.14
CA LEU A 59 15.45 5.68 7.11
C LEU A 59 16.84 5.76 7.75
N SER A 60 17.89 6.03 6.97
CA SER A 60 19.25 6.19 7.49
C SER A 60 19.40 7.41 8.40
N ALA A 61 18.69 8.51 8.13
CA ALA A 61 18.67 9.66 9.02
C ALA A 61 18.02 9.35 10.38
N MET A 62 17.12 8.37 10.41
CA MET A 62 16.49 7.88 11.64
C MET A 62 17.26 6.73 12.30
N GLU A 63 18.29 6.16 11.64
CA GLU A 63 19.08 5.04 12.14
C GLU A 63 19.59 5.27 13.56
N HIS A 64 20.21 6.43 13.80
CA HIS A 64 20.78 6.75 15.10
C HIS A 64 19.71 6.81 16.21
N ARG A 65 18.46 7.10 15.84
CA ARG A 65 17.30 7.13 16.74
C ARG A 65 16.72 5.73 16.93
N ILE A 66 16.60 4.95 15.86
CA ILE A 66 16.08 3.57 15.86
C ILE A 66 17.00 2.65 16.67
N LEU A 67 18.31 2.72 16.44
CA LEU A 67 19.31 1.87 17.10
C LEU A 67 19.58 2.26 18.56
N LYS A 68 19.46 3.56 18.91
CA LYS A 68 19.81 4.05 20.25
C LYS A 68 18.61 4.10 21.22
N ALA A 69 17.39 4.20 20.70
CA ALA A 69 16.19 4.31 21.53
C ALA A 69 15.46 2.97 21.75
N GLY A 70 15.92 1.87 21.15
CA GLY A 70 15.32 0.55 21.35
C GLY A 70 13.82 0.47 21.00
N GLY A 71 13.36 1.27 20.02
CA GLY A 71 11.95 1.26 19.63
C GLY A 71 11.36 2.60 19.20
N ILE A 72 12.04 3.38 18.36
CA ILE A 72 11.30 4.39 17.59
C ILE A 72 10.66 3.65 16.43
N GLU A 73 9.33 3.57 16.46
CA GLU A 73 8.52 2.97 15.40
C GLU A 73 8.83 3.69 14.08
N ILE A 74 9.33 2.93 13.11
CA ILE A 74 9.51 3.41 11.74
C ILE A 74 8.12 3.82 11.25
N PRO A 75 7.92 5.02 10.70
CA PRO A 75 6.64 5.42 10.14
C PRO A 75 6.16 4.37 9.14
N LYS A 76 4.94 3.86 9.33
CA LYS A 76 4.39 2.75 8.54
C LYS A 76 4.46 3.00 7.03
N ALA A 77 4.27 4.25 6.61
CA ALA A 77 4.41 4.65 5.21
C ALA A 77 5.85 4.45 4.69
N LEU A 78 6.87 4.84 5.46
CA LEU A 78 8.28 4.71 5.09
C LEU A 78 8.72 3.24 5.05
N ALA A 79 8.30 2.44 6.04
CA ALA A 79 8.54 1.00 6.06
C ALA A 79 7.89 0.31 4.84
N ASN A 80 6.69 0.74 4.46
CA ASN A 80 5.98 0.22 3.30
C ASN A 80 6.66 0.61 1.99
N ASP A 81 7.10 1.86 1.84
CA ASP A 81 7.83 2.33 0.65
C ASP A 81 9.14 1.55 0.45
N ILE A 82 9.89 1.32 1.53
CA ILE A 82 11.12 0.50 1.50
C ILE A 82 10.79 -0.95 1.18
N THR A 83 9.78 -1.55 1.83
CA THR A 83 9.37 -2.93 1.53
C THR A 83 8.95 -3.08 0.07
N LEU A 84 8.25 -2.10 -0.48
CA LEU A 84 7.80 -2.07 -1.86
C LEU A 84 8.99 -1.97 -2.84
N CYS A 85 10.01 -1.18 -2.49
CA CYS A 85 11.24 -1.07 -3.25
C CYS A 85 12.06 -2.37 -3.31
N LEU A 86 12.03 -3.11 -2.21
CA LEU A 86 12.67 -4.40 -2.04
C LEU A 86 11.90 -5.49 -2.80
N GLU A 87 10.57 -5.56 -2.63
CA GLU A 87 9.69 -6.52 -3.31
C GLU A 87 9.72 -6.38 -4.84
N GLU A 88 9.74 -5.14 -5.36
CA GLU A 88 9.79 -4.87 -6.80
C GLU A 88 11.22 -4.80 -7.36
N ASN A 89 12.25 -5.00 -6.52
CA ASN A 89 13.68 -4.92 -6.87
C ASN A 89 14.06 -3.64 -7.66
N ILE A 90 13.39 -2.53 -7.36
CA ILE A 90 13.62 -1.21 -7.98
C ILE A 90 14.70 -0.38 -7.24
N MET A 91 15.25 -0.94 -6.15
CA MET A 91 16.20 -0.25 -5.30
C MET A 91 17.56 -0.09 -6.00
N SER A 92 18.06 1.16 -6.03
CA SER A 92 19.34 1.46 -6.66
C SER A 92 20.51 0.82 -5.91
N GLY A 93 21.61 0.53 -6.62
CA GLY A 93 22.81 -0.05 -6.02
C GLY A 93 23.40 0.81 -4.89
N ARG A 94 23.31 2.15 -4.98
CA ARG A 94 23.75 3.05 -3.88
C ARG A 94 22.87 2.90 -2.64
N SER A 95 21.56 2.80 -2.83
CA SER A 95 20.60 2.64 -1.74
C SER A 95 20.75 1.28 -1.04
N ARG A 96 21.00 0.20 -1.79
CA ARG A 96 21.39 -1.11 -1.23
C ARG A 96 22.63 -1.01 -0.36
N LEU A 97 23.70 -0.42 -0.89
CA LEU A 97 24.98 -0.29 -0.20
C LEU A 97 24.86 0.59 1.06
N GLN A 98 23.97 1.58 1.05
CA GLN A 98 23.64 2.39 2.23
C GLN A 98 22.88 1.60 3.29
N MET A 99 21.91 0.76 2.92
CA MET A 99 21.21 -0.10 3.91
C MET A 99 22.10 -1.20 4.49
N GLU A 100 23.05 -1.72 3.70
CA GLU A 100 24.05 -2.69 4.17
C GLU A 100 25.01 -2.04 5.18
N ARG A 101 25.53 -0.86 4.85
CA ARG A 101 26.46 -0.12 5.70
C ARG A 101 25.86 0.27 7.05
N THR A 102 24.56 0.52 7.09
CA THR A 102 23.80 0.94 8.28
C THR A 102 23.16 -0.23 9.03
N HIS A 103 23.37 -1.47 8.55
CA HIS A 103 22.72 -2.69 9.05
C HIS A 103 21.18 -2.64 9.11
N LEU A 104 20.55 -1.67 8.44
CA LEU A 104 19.10 -1.46 8.44
C LEU A 104 18.35 -2.56 7.68
N ILE A 105 19.02 -3.29 6.78
CA ILE A 105 18.46 -4.49 6.11
C ILE A 105 17.91 -5.51 7.13
N ARG A 106 18.51 -5.62 8.32
CA ARG A 106 18.04 -6.57 9.34
C ARG A 106 16.65 -6.24 9.91
N LEU A 107 16.18 -5.01 9.74
CA LEU A 107 14.83 -4.60 10.16
C LEU A 107 13.74 -5.06 9.17
N PHE A 108 14.13 -5.50 7.97
CA PHE A 108 13.22 -5.96 6.92
C PHE A 108 13.51 -7.44 6.58
N PRO A 109 13.08 -8.39 7.44
CA PRO A 109 13.47 -9.80 7.36
C PRO A 109 12.92 -10.58 6.15
N ARG A 110 12.12 -9.96 5.27
CA ARG A 110 11.57 -10.65 4.10
C ARG A 110 12.59 -10.97 2.99
N GLU A 111 13.79 -10.39 3.05
CA GLU A 111 14.83 -10.58 2.02
C GLU A 111 15.95 -11.54 2.42
N ALA A 112 16.03 -11.98 3.69
CA ALA A 112 17.02 -13.00 4.08
C ALA A 112 16.80 -14.34 3.35
N SER A 113 15.66 -14.51 2.67
CA SER A 113 15.30 -15.69 1.87
C SER A 113 15.55 -15.56 0.37
N ILE A 114 15.95 -14.39 -0.16
CA ILE A 114 16.25 -14.19 -1.60
C ILE A 114 17.65 -13.57 -1.80
N LEU A 115 18.60 -13.95 -0.95
CA LEU A 115 20.02 -13.81 -1.27
C LEU A 115 20.44 -15.10 -1.98
N PRO A 116 20.73 -15.08 -3.30
CA PRO A 116 21.59 -16.11 -3.85
C PRO A 116 22.94 -15.96 -3.14
N HIS A 117 23.29 -16.98 -2.36
CA HIS A 117 24.68 -17.27 -2.07
C HIS A 117 25.35 -17.63 -3.40
N GLU A 118 25.93 -16.65 -4.09
CA GLU A 118 27.11 -16.82 -4.96
C GLU A 118 27.71 -15.47 -5.35
#